data_AF-A0A3D1DKR3-F1
#
_entry.id   AF-A0A3D1DKR3-F1
#
_cell.length_a   1.000
_cell.length_b   1.000
_cell.length_c   1.000
_cell.angle_alpha   90.00
_cell.angle_beta   90.00
_cell.angle_gamma   90.00
#
_symmetry.space_group_name_H-M   'P 1'
#
loop_
_entity.id
_entity.type
_entity.pdbx_description
1 polymer ?
#
loop_
_entity_poly.entity_id
_entity_poly.type
_entity_poly.pdbx_seq_one_letter_code
_entity_poly.pdbx_strand_id
1 'polypeptide(L)'
;MKSDLSACCLAAFGFVMFWATTAVGQDGDTTRNFAAELTSPPALNQAGNRRRQRNRQLQRLPDISSLNRNKSDRFVVDLDVVRTGHPYKGTDSKKPHTGAHVYFRIPDKPIPARNVRAFPAIYAVADGYVSRIDEYFKLRPIFNRALGKRIANHRYGVTLAIARKDGAAVNFHYSIEPMIDPGDPDFYKPFILVKRGQRVKKGDVIARMYIPPRREFAQNTHIHFNLMDTGKRQFMAPTIFGDKIVGRFHRVWGKRGLDGETRIPPCMGYRLSGPENPFGTGAKKQL
;
A
#
# COMPACT_ATOMS: atom_id res chain seq x y z
N MET A 1 -25.59 -61.92 -24.08
CA MET A 1 -26.44 -60.78 -23.63
C MET A 1 -25.76 -59.52 -24.15
N LYS A 2 -26.04 -59.14 -25.42
CA LYS A 2 -26.87 -57.99 -25.85
C LYS A 2 -26.29 -56.66 -25.29
N SER A 3 -25.43 -55.90 -25.99
CA SER A 3 -25.64 -55.13 -27.25
C SER A 3 -26.64 -53.96 -27.01
N ASP A 4 -26.47 -52.70 -27.42
CA ASP A 4 -25.78 -52.09 -28.57
C ASP A 4 -25.53 -50.57 -28.36
N LEU A 5 -24.60 -50.04 -29.18
CA LEU A 5 -24.54 -48.63 -29.59
C LEU A 5 -25.81 -48.22 -30.36
N SER A 6 -26.19 -46.94 -30.33
CA SER A 6 -26.66 -46.29 -31.55
C SER A 6 -26.58 -44.76 -31.51
N ALA A 7 -26.10 -44.22 -32.62
CA ALA A 7 -26.17 -42.83 -33.05
C ALA A 7 -27.29 -42.68 -34.11
N CYS A 8 -27.47 -41.44 -34.61
CA CYS A 8 -28.43 -40.97 -35.64
C CYS A 8 -29.76 -40.45 -35.05
N CYS A 9 -30.38 -39.36 -35.52
CA CYS A 9 -30.36 -38.71 -36.83
C CYS A 9 -30.87 -37.24 -36.74
N LEU A 10 -30.40 -36.38 -37.66
CA LEU A 10 -31.11 -35.43 -38.57
C LEU A 10 -32.49 -34.84 -38.16
N ALA A 11 -32.95 -33.64 -38.56
CA ALA A 11 -32.46 -32.56 -39.44
C ALA A 11 -33.43 -31.34 -39.37
N ALA A 12 -32.88 -30.15 -39.67
CA ALA A 12 -33.36 -29.10 -40.59
C ALA A 12 -34.78 -28.49 -40.48
N PHE A 13 -34.86 -27.15 -40.51
CA PHE A 13 -35.32 -26.29 -41.64
C PHE A 13 -35.69 -24.89 -41.14
N GLY A 14 -35.31 -23.85 -41.89
CA GLY A 14 -35.69 -22.47 -41.62
C GLY A 14 -34.87 -21.46 -42.44
N PHE A 15 -35.05 -21.49 -43.75
CA PHE A 15 -34.49 -20.54 -44.72
C PHE A 15 -35.65 -19.68 -45.23
N VAL A 16 -35.54 -18.35 -45.16
CA VAL A 16 -36.23 -17.43 -46.10
C VAL A 16 -35.30 -16.26 -46.41
N MET A 17 -35.21 -15.98 -47.71
CA MET A 17 -34.30 -15.09 -48.41
C MET A 17 -34.89 -13.69 -48.66
N PHE A 18 -33.96 -12.73 -48.83
CA PHE A 18 -33.95 -11.54 -49.71
C PHE A 18 -35.04 -10.47 -49.61
N TRP A 19 -34.60 -9.19 -49.69
CA TRP A 19 -34.59 -8.42 -50.94
C TRP A 19 -33.55 -7.30 -50.83
N ALA A 20 -32.80 -7.10 -51.92
CA ALA A 20 -31.99 -5.91 -52.19
C ALA A 20 -32.60 -5.21 -53.40
N THR A 21 -32.68 -3.88 -53.36
CA THR A 21 -32.74 -3.04 -54.57
C THR A 21 -32.08 -1.70 -54.29
N THR A 22 -31.11 -1.40 -55.14
CA THR A 22 -30.37 -0.15 -55.30
C THR A 22 -31.19 0.91 -56.04
N ALA A 23 -30.98 2.19 -55.73
CA ALA A 23 -31.10 3.27 -56.73
C ALA A 23 -30.17 4.44 -56.38
N VAL A 24 -29.52 4.93 -57.42
CA VAL A 24 -28.51 6.00 -57.53
C VAL A 24 -29.19 7.36 -57.72
N GLY A 25 -28.56 8.46 -57.28
CA GLY A 25 -28.92 9.84 -57.64
C GLY A 25 -27.85 10.86 -57.21
N GLN A 26 -27.41 11.69 -58.16
CA GLN A 26 -26.21 12.54 -58.20
C GLN A 26 -26.32 13.94 -57.53
N ASP A 27 -25.12 14.45 -57.20
CA ASP A 27 -24.56 15.82 -57.29
C ASP A 27 -25.18 17.03 -56.54
N GLY A 28 -24.28 17.74 -55.83
CA GLY A 28 -24.50 19.05 -55.24
C GLY A 28 -23.29 19.55 -54.43
N ASP A 29 -22.39 20.26 -55.09
CA ASP A 29 -21.23 20.97 -54.55
C ASP A 29 -21.61 22.02 -53.49
N THR A 30 -20.90 22.06 -52.35
CA THR A 30 -20.54 23.32 -51.67
C THR A 30 -19.48 23.10 -50.57
N THR A 31 -18.35 23.74 -50.76
CA THR A 31 -17.26 24.01 -49.80
C THR A 31 -17.72 24.38 -48.38
N ARG A 32 -17.12 23.77 -47.34
CA ARG A 32 -16.63 24.45 -46.12
C ARG A 32 -15.78 23.51 -45.23
N ASN A 33 -14.50 23.87 -45.11
CA ASN A 33 -13.57 23.36 -44.10
C ASN A 33 -14.04 23.73 -42.68
N PHE A 34 -14.08 22.76 -41.77
CA PHE A 34 -13.71 22.98 -40.37
C PHE A 34 -12.93 21.76 -39.87
N ALA A 35 -11.61 21.95 -39.81
CA ALA A 35 -10.69 21.10 -39.10
C ALA A 35 -11.05 21.08 -37.60
N ALA A 36 -11.19 19.89 -37.04
CA ALA A 36 -11.07 19.64 -35.60
C ALA A 36 -10.52 18.23 -35.41
N GLU A 37 -9.27 18.05 -35.85
CA GLU A 37 -8.46 16.91 -35.47
C GLU A 37 -8.13 17.04 -33.99
N LEU A 38 -8.86 16.30 -33.14
CA LEU A 38 -8.56 16.07 -31.73
C LEU A 38 -7.25 15.27 -31.63
N THR A 39 -6.13 15.95 -31.81
CA THR A 39 -4.80 15.39 -31.59
C THR A 39 -4.59 15.19 -30.08
N SER A 40 -4.79 13.95 -29.63
CA SER A 40 -4.24 13.51 -28.35
C SER A 40 -2.71 13.68 -28.41
N PRO A 41 -2.06 14.34 -27.43
CA PRO A 41 -0.63 14.61 -27.52
C PRO A 41 0.18 13.29 -27.45
N PRO A 42 1.23 13.13 -28.26
CA PRO A 42 1.97 11.89 -28.39
C PRO A 42 2.60 11.47 -27.05
N ALA A 43 2.50 10.18 -26.73
CA ALA A 43 2.86 9.58 -25.45
C ALA A 43 4.31 9.89 -24.97
N LEU A 44 5.23 10.19 -25.89
CA LEU A 44 6.62 10.58 -25.59
C LEU A 44 6.72 11.92 -24.83
N ASN A 45 5.91 12.91 -25.22
CA ASN A 45 5.88 14.22 -24.55
C ASN A 45 5.32 14.10 -23.11
N GLN A 46 4.38 13.19 -22.90
CA GLN A 46 3.82 12.91 -21.57
C GLN A 46 4.85 12.21 -20.65
N ALA A 47 5.62 11.26 -21.18
CA ALA A 47 6.65 10.56 -20.40
C ALA A 47 7.78 11.51 -19.95
N GLY A 48 8.25 12.39 -20.84
CA GLY A 48 9.26 13.41 -20.52
C GLY A 48 8.79 14.38 -19.44
N ASN A 49 7.54 14.87 -19.54
CA ASN A 49 6.96 15.77 -18.54
C ASN A 49 6.78 15.08 -17.18
N ARG A 50 6.34 13.82 -17.14
CA ARG A 50 6.23 13.03 -15.90
C ARG A 50 7.58 12.83 -15.20
N ARG A 51 8.66 12.57 -15.96
CA ARG A 51 10.03 12.44 -15.42
C ARG A 51 10.52 13.77 -14.84
N ARG A 52 10.35 14.88 -15.57
CA ARG A 52 10.70 16.23 -15.10
C ARG A 52 9.95 16.61 -13.83
N GLN A 53 8.64 16.35 -13.77
CA GLN A 53 7.83 16.61 -12.58
C GLN A 53 8.30 15.79 -11.38
N ARG A 54 8.58 14.49 -11.56
CA ARG A 54 9.11 13.61 -10.49
C ARG A 54 10.45 14.12 -9.98
N ASN A 55 11.36 14.52 -10.87
CA ASN A 55 12.66 15.07 -10.49
C ASN A 55 12.52 16.37 -9.71
N ARG A 56 11.62 17.27 -10.12
CA ARG A 56 11.32 18.51 -9.36
C ARG A 56 10.74 18.20 -7.98
N GLN A 57 9.86 17.20 -7.86
CA GLN A 57 9.33 16.79 -6.56
C GLN A 57 10.42 16.22 -5.65
N LEU A 58 11.28 15.35 -6.19
CA LEU A 58 12.43 14.79 -5.48
C LEU A 58 13.36 15.90 -4.97
N GLN A 59 13.71 16.87 -5.82
CA GLN A 59 14.58 18.00 -5.46
C GLN A 59 14.02 18.89 -4.34
N ARG A 60 12.71 18.86 -4.09
CA ARG A 60 12.05 19.59 -3.01
C ARG A 60 11.99 18.83 -1.69
N LEU A 61 12.31 17.53 -1.68
CA LEU A 61 12.35 16.75 -0.44
C LEU A 61 13.58 17.15 0.39
N PRO A 62 13.48 17.19 1.72
CA PRO A 62 14.63 17.49 2.56
C PRO A 62 15.65 16.34 2.54
N ASP A 63 16.88 16.60 2.96
CA ASP A 63 17.85 15.53 3.25
C ASP A 63 17.39 14.68 4.45
N ILE A 64 17.66 13.37 4.45
CA ILE A 64 17.21 12.45 5.49
C ILE A 64 17.71 12.85 6.89
N SER A 65 18.89 13.47 7.00
CA SER A 65 19.42 13.95 8.29
C SER A 65 18.49 14.96 8.98
N SER A 66 17.67 15.67 8.22
CA SER A 66 16.65 16.57 8.77
C SER A 66 15.62 15.86 9.63
N LEU A 67 15.29 14.59 9.31
CA LEU A 67 14.33 13.78 10.06
C LEU A 67 14.91 13.27 11.39
N ASN A 68 16.24 13.29 11.55
CA ASN A 68 16.86 12.99 12.84
C ASN A 68 16.72 14.18 13.81
N ARG A 69 16.83 15.41 13.29
CA ARG A 69 16.69 16.66 14.07
C ARG A 69 15.23 17.02 14.31
N ASN A 70 14.39 16.85 13.30
CA ASN A 70 12.96 17.19 13.30
C ASN A 70 12.14 15.91 13.21
N LYS A 71 12.14 15.16 14.32
CA LYS A 71 11.38 13.90 14.37
C LYS A 71 9.88 14.17 14.24
N SER A 72 9.18 13.24 13.61
CA SER A 72 7.74 13.29 13.46
C SER A 72 7.03 13.07 14.80
N ASP A 73 6.10 13.97 15.10
CA ASP A 73 5.07 13.90 16.14
C ASP A 73 3.74 13.35 15.59
N ARG A 74 3.77 12.74 14.39
CA ARG A 74 2.64 12.03 13.79
C ARG A 74 2.99 10.59 13.55
N PHE A 75 2.34 9.71 14.30
CA PHE A 75 2.44 8.27 14.09
C PHE A 75 1.57 7.83 12.91
N VAL A 76 1.78 6.62 12.42
CA VAL A 76 1.08 6.06 11.25
C VAL A 76 -0.44 5.99 11.44
N VAL A 77 -0.89 5.84 12.69
CA VAL A 77 -2.29 5.80 13.12
C VAL A 77 -2.39 6.42 14.52
N ASP A 78 -3.60 6.72 14.99
CA ASP A 78 -3.81 7.07 16.39
C ASP A 78 -3.53 5.84 17.29
N LEU A 79 -2.87 6.05 18.43
CA LEU A 79 -2.43 4.93 19.28
C LEU A 79 -3.56 4.31 20.11
N ASP A 80 -4.70 4.97 20.21
CA ASP A 80 -5.93 4.47 20.85
C ASP A 80 -6.58 3.33 20.05
N VAL A 81 -6.41 3.30 18.72
CA VAL A 81 -6.87 2.17 17.89
C VAL A 81 -5.87 1.01 17.84
N VAL A 82 -4.69 1.15 18.46
CA VAL A 82 -3.66 0.12 18.48
C VAL A 82 -3.87 -0.83 19.66
N ARG A 83 -3.88 -2.12 19.37
CA ARG A 83 -3.91 -3.20 20.36
C ARG A 83 -2.51 -3.64 20.74
N THR A 84 -1.65 -3.83 19.74
CA THR A 84 -0.26 -4.24 19.97
C THR A 84 0.63 -3.89 18.78
N GLY A 85 1.93 -4.13 18.90
CA GLY A 85 2.89 -3.83 17.85
C GLY A 85 4.30 -4.21 18.24
N HIS A 86 5.25 -3.90 17.36
CA HIS A 86 6.68 -4.03 17.66
C HIS A 86 7.49 -3.10 16.74
N PRO A 87 8.72 -2.74 17.13
CA PRO A 87 9.58 -1.93 16.28
C PRO A 87 10.15 -2.78 15.14
N TYR A 88 10.92 -2.13 14.28
CA TYR A 88 11.81 -2.83 13.35
C TYR A 88 12.86 -3.60 14.15
N LYS A 89 13.08 -4.88 13.83
CA LYS A 89 14.08 -5.73 14.48
C LYS A 89 15.18 -6.01 13.48
N GLY A 90 16.36 -5.43 13.70
CA GLY A 90 17.49 -5.55 12.79
C GLY A 90 18.10 -6.93 12.75
N THR A 91 19.04 -7.10 11.83
CA THR A 91 19.72 -8.38 11.56
C THR A 91 20.41 -8.97 12.78
N ASP A 92 20.80 -8.13 13.74
CA ASP A 92 21.53 -8.56 14.94
C ASP A 92 20.59 -8.96 16.09
N SER A 93 19.27 -8.95 15.84
CA SER A 93 18.25 -9.49 16.75
C SER A 93 18.20 -11.02 16.69
N LYS A 94 17.75 -11.68 17.76
CA LYS A 94 17.52 -13.13 17.75
C LYS A 94 16.40 -13.52 16.78
N LYS A 95 15.40 -12.65 16.61
CA LYS A 95 14.28 -12.82 15.66
C LYS A 95 14.16 -11.56 14.78
N PRO A 96 15.03 -11.40 13.77
CA PRO A 96 14.99 -10.25 12.86
C PRO A 96 13.64 -10.12 12.15
N HIS A 97 13.24 -8.89 11.90
CA HIS A 97 12.00 -8.56 11.20
C HIS A 97 12.12 -7.19 10.53
N THR A 98 12.12 -7.20 9.20
CA THR A 98 12.34 -6.01 8.36
C THR A 98 11.07 -5.17 8.24
N GLY A 99 10.70 -4.51 9.34
CA GLY A 99 9.55 -3.62 9.42
C GLY A 99 9.01 -3.50 10.84
N ALA A 100 8.48 -2.34 11.18
CA ALA A 100 7.68 -2.14 12.38
C ALA A 100 6.21 -2.48 12.09
N HIS A 101 5.48 -2.91 13.12
CA HIS A 101 4.10 -3.37 12.96
C HIS A 101 3.18 -2.70 13.97
N VAL A 102 2.01 -2.24 13.50
CA VAL A 102 0.87 -1.88 14.36
C VAL A 102 -0.30 -2.83 14.09
N TYR A 103 -0.82 -3.45 15.14
CA TYR A 103 -2.00 -4.31 15.11
C TYR A 103 -3.18 -3.58 15.73
N PHE A 104 -4.34 -3.66 15.10
CA PHE A 104 -5.50 -2.88 15.49
C PHE A 104 -6.30 -3.55 16.61
N ARG A 105 -6.99 -2.72 17.40
CA ARG A 105 -8.11 -3.15 18.22
C ARG A 105 -9.23 -3.57 17.29
N ILE A 106 -9.93 -4.64 17.65
CA ILE A 106 -11.05 -5.14 16.86
C ILE A 106 -12.31 -4.50 17.41
N PRO A 107 -13.09 -3.78 16.59
CA PRO A 107 -14.38 -3.23 16.99
C PRO A 107 -15.29 -4.32 17.58
N ASP A 108 -16.12 -3.95 18.55
CA ASP A 108 -17.11 -4.87 19.12
C ASP A 108 -18.20 -5.20 18.10
N LYS A 109 -18.57 -4.22 17.27
CA LYS A 109 -19.47 -4.37 16.14
C LYS A 109 -18.72 -4.22 14.83
N PRO A 110 -18.92 -5.12 13.85
CA PRO A 110 -18.32 -4.97 12.53
C PRO A 110 -18.65 -3.63 11.88
N ILE A 111 -17.65 -3.00 11.27
CA ILE A 111 -17.84 -1.79 10.48
C ILE A 111 -18.23 -2.23 9.05
N PRO A 112 -19.38 -1.80 8.51
CA PRO A 112 -19.73 -2.10 7.12
C PRO A 112 -18.66 -1.54 6.17
N ALA A 113 -18.18 -2.33 5.21
CA ALA A 113 -17.13 -1.92 4.27
C ALA A 113 -17.46 -0.63 3.50
N ARG A 114 -18.76 -0.41 3.19
CA ARG A 114 -19.27 0.84 2.58
C ARG A 114 -19.04 2.10 3.42
N ASN A 115 -18.85 1.96 4.73
CA ASN A 115 -18.59 3.08 5.64
C ASN A 115 -17.07 3.28 5.85
N VAL A 116 -16.37 3.61 4.76
CA VAL A 116 -14.91 3.76 4.72
C VAL A 116 -14.39 4.73 5.81
N ARG A 117 -15.11 5.82 6.08
CA ARG A 117 -14.69 6.84 7.05
C ARG A 117 -14.67 6.36 8.50
N ALA A 118 -15.48 5.35 8.84
CA ALA A 118 -15.53 4.78 10.18
C ALA A 118 -14.33 3.89 10.50
N PHE A 119 -13.58 3.45 9.49
CA PHE A 119 -12.35 2.70 9.71
C PHE A 119 -11.21 3.61 10.21
N PRO A 120 -10.23 3.06 10.97
CA PRO A 120 -9.11 3.83 11.49
C PRO A 120 -8.38 4.62 10.40
N ALA A 121 -8.11 5.91 10.68
CA ALA A 121 -7.32 6.76 9.80
C ALA A 121 -5.86 6.29 9.77
N ILE A 122 -5.26 6.35 8.58
CA ILE A 122 -3.83 6.18 8.37
C ILE A 122 -3.28 7.52 7.92
N TYR A 123 -2.27 8.03 8.63
CA TYR A 123 -1.75 9.37 8.45
C TYR A 123 -0.43 9.37 7.69
N ALA A 124 -0.20 10.43 6.90
CA ALA A 124 1.13 10.77 6.44
C ALA A 124 2.01 11.16 7.64
N VAL A 125 3.08 10.40 7.89
CA VAL A 125 4.01 10.65 9.00
C VAL A 125 4.94 11.85 8.77
N ALA A 126 5.05 12.33 7.53
CA ALA A 126 5.90 13.45 7.15
C ALA A 126 5.35 14.11 5.88
N ASP A 127 5.79 15.34 5.63
CA ASP A 127 5.60 16.00 4.34
C ASP A 127 6.28 15.20 3.23
N GLY A 128 5.66 15.18 2.05
CA GLY A 128 6.23 14.46 0.91
C GLY A 128 5.28 14.38 -0.27
N TYR A 129 5.45 13.32 -1.07
CA TYR A 129 4.51 12.97 -2.12
C TYR A 129 4.32 11.46 -2.24
N VAL A 130 3.16 11.06 -2.76
CA VAL A 130 2.83 9.65 -3.00
C VAL A 130 3.66 9.12 -4.17
N SER A 131 4.66 8.28 -3.88
CA SER A 131 5.53 7.70 -4.91
C SER A 131 4.94 6.43 -5.52
N ARG A 132 4.13 5.68 -4.77
CA ARG A 132 3.51 4.42 -5.20
C ARG A 132 2.21 4.15 -4.46
N ILE A 133 1.27 3.51 -5.16
CA ILE A 133 0.03 2.93 -4.63
C ILE A 133 0.02 1.45 -5.01
N ASP A 134 -0.32 0.59 -4.05
CA ASP A 134 -0.72 -0.79 -4.26
C ASP A 134 -2.22 -0.86 -4.01
N GLU A 135 -3.03 -1.09 -5.05
CA GLU A 135 -4.48 -1.18 -4.89
C GLU A 135 -4.89 -2.59 -4.43
N TYR A 136 -4.17 -3.62 -4.90
CA TYR A 136 -4.45 -5.01 -4.60
C TYR A 136 -3.22 -5.87 -4.85
N PHE A 137 -2.58 -6.37 -3.79
CA PHE A 137 -1.34 -7.13 -3.89
C PHE A 137 -1.45 -8.46 -3.15
N LYS A 138 -1.26 -9.56 -3.88
CA LYS A 138 -1.29 -10.92 -3.34
C LYS A 138 -0.03 -11.20 -2.53
N LEU A 139 -0.20 -11.48 -1.25
CA LEU A 139 0.87 -11.94 -0.38
C LEU A 139 1.13 -13.42 -0.55
N ARG A 140 2.35 -13.85 -0.20
CA ARG A 140 2.70 -15.27 -0.13
C ARG A 140 1.73 -15.99 0.82
N PRO A 141 1.26 -17.20 0.48
CA PRO A 141 0.40 -17.95 1.37
C PRO A 141 1.05 -18.16 2.74
N ILE A 142 0.29 -17.92 3.80
CA ILE A 142 0.69 -18.22 5.18
C ILE A 142 -0.29 -19.22 5.80
N PHE A 143 0.19 -20.03 6.75
CA PHE A 143 -0.69 -20.93 7.48
C PHE A 143 -1.58 -20.12 8.42
N ASN A 144 -2.89 -20.16 8.20
CA ASN A 144 -3.88 -19.57 9.09
C ASN A 144 -4.35 -20.64 10.08
N ARG A 145 -3.94 -20.51 11.34
CA ARG A 145 -4.28 -21.44 12.41
C ARG A 145 -5.79 -21.53 12.66
N ALA A 146 -6.53 -20.43 12.53
CA ALA A 146 -7.97 -20.42 12.74
C ALA A 146 -8.73 -21.20 11.65
N LEU A 147 -8.15 -21.32 10.45
CA LEU A 147 -8.75 -22.06 9.34
C LEU A 147 -8.11 -23.44 9.11
N GLY A 148 -7.04 -23.79 9.82
CA GLY A 148 -6.30 -25.03 9.60
C GLY A 148 -5.67 -25.17 8.20
N LYS A 149 -5.53 -24.08 7.43
CA LYS A 149 -5.03 -24.13 6.04
C LYS A 149 -4.16 -22.95 5.66
N ARG A 150 -3.39 -23.09 4.57
CA ARG A 150 -2.63 -21.99 3.98
C ARG A 150 -3.54 -21.12 3.13
N ILE A 151 -3.52 -19.82 3.36
CA ILE A 151 -4.27 -18.84 2.56
C ILE A 151 -3.33 -17.75 2.07
N ALA A 152 -3.51 -17.33 0.82
CA ALA A 152 -2.97 -16.06 0.35
C ALA A 152 -3.94 -14.96 0.78
N ASN A 153 -3.38 -13.86 1.29
CA ASN A 153 -4.15 -12.67 1.61
C ASN A 153 -3.80 -11.57 0.62
N HIS A 154 -4.70 -10.61 0.46
CA HIS A 154 -4.45 -9.41 -0.33
C HIS A 154 -4.26 -8.21 0.59
N ARG A 155 -3.25 -7.42 0.27
CA ARG A 155 -2.95 -6.14 0.91
C ARG A 155 -3.13 -4.99 -0.09
N TYR A 156 -3.22 -3.79 0.44
CA TYR A 156 -3.07 -2.55 -0.32
C TYR A 156 -1.97 -1.73 0.36
N GLY A 157 -1.61 -0.59 -0.21
CA GLY A 157 -0.51 0.18 0.34
C GLY A 157 -0.34 1.54 -0.28
N VAL A 158 0.23 2.42 0.52
CA VAL A 158 0.66 3.76 0.12
C VAL A 158 2.15 3.83 0.36
N THR A 159 2.91 4.46 -0.53
CA THR A 159 4.32 4.76 -0.31
C THR A 159 4.53 6.24 -0.51
N LEU A 160 5.15 6.89 0.48
CA LEU A 160 5.48 8.30 0.43
C LEU A 160 6.98 8.46 0.23
N ALA A 161 7.41 9.28 -0.72
CA ALA A 161 8.77 9.81 -0.72
C ALA A 161 8.81 11.02 0.21
N ILE A 162 9.61 10.93 1.28
CA ILE A 162 9.57 11.91 2.39
C ILE A 162 10.91 12.64 2.61
N ALA A 163 12.00 12.08 2.09
CA ALA A 163 13.32 12.69 2.15
C ALA A 163 14.18 12.24 0.97
N ARG A 164 15.40 12.77 0.90
CA ARG A 164 16.47 12.34 0.01
C ARG A 164 17.64 11.81 0.81
N LYS A 165 18.34 10.84 0.22
CA LYS A 165 19.63 10.36 0.70
C LYS A 165 20.48 10.04 -0.53
N ASP A 166 21.67 10.62 -0.61
CA ASP A 166 22.61 10.41 -1.73
C ASP A 166 21.96 10.65 -3.11
N GLY A 167 21.11 11.69 -3.21
CA GLY A 167 20.38 12.04 -4.43
C GLY A 167 19.16 11.17 -4.76
N ALA A 168 18.97 10.04 -4.07
CA ALA A 168 17.82 9.15 -4.24
C ALA A 168 16.70 9.45 -3.22
N ALA A 169 15.49 8.99 -3.51
CA ALA A 169 14.37 9.14 -2.58
C ALA A 169 14.50 8.19 -1.39
N VAL A 170 14.08 8.66 -0.22
CA VAL A 170 13.82 7.83 0.95
C VAL A 170 12.32 7.71 1.08
N ASN A 171 11.84 6.48 0.93
CA ASN A 171 10.42 6.17 0.98
C ASN A 171 10.01 5.72 2.38
N PHE A 172 8.86 6.18 2.86
CA PHE A 172 8.13 5.53 3.93
C PHE A 172 7.04 4.65 3.33
N HIS A 173 7.13 3.34 3.56
CA HIS A 173 6.21 2.36 3.01
C HIS A 173 5.15 1.99 4.04
N TYR A 174 3.88 1.99 3.63
CA TYR A 174 2.73 1.52 4.40
C TYR A 174 2.20 0.27 3.69
N SER A 175 2.55 -0.92 4.19
CA SER A 175 1.95 -2.18 3.78
C SER A 175 0.71 -2.42 4.65
N ILE A 176 -0.47 -2.24 4.08
CA ILE A 176 -1.75 -2.25 4.80
C ILE A 176 -2.40 -3.63 4.61
N GLU A 177 -2.42 -4.44 5.68
CA GLU A 177 -2.68 -5.88 5.59
C GLU A 177 -3.91 -6.29 6.42
N PRO A 178 -5.12 -6.32 5.81
CA PRO A 178 -6.32 -6.80 6.46
C PRO A 178 -6.35 -8.30 6.77
N MET A 179 -5.47 -9.08 6.13
CA MET A 179 -5.34 -10.53 6.28
C MET A 179 -6.53 -11.34 5.75
N ILE A 180 -7.15 -10.85 4.68
CA ILE A 180 -8.17 -11.57 3.92
C ILE A 180 -7.92 -11.46 2.42
N ASP A 181 -8.56 -12.33 1.66
CA ASP A 181 -8.80 -12.18 0.23
C ASP A 181 -10.27 -11.76 0.04
N PRO A 182 -10.57 -10.51 -0.39
CA PRO A 182 -11.96 -10.09 -0.61
C PRO A 182 -12.53 -10.62 -1.94
N GLY A 183 -11.73 -11.24 -2.81
CA GLY A 183 -12.15 -11.78 -4.10
C GLY A 183 -12.36 -10.76 -5.22
N ASP A 184 -12.56 -9.49 -4.86
CA ASP A 184 -12.67 -8.36 -5.80
C ASP A 184 -11.38 -7.52 -5.79
N PRO A 185 -10.66 -7.39 -6.93
CA PRO A 185 -9.44 -6.59 -7.02
C PRO A 185 -9.66 -5.09 -6.75
N ASP A 186 -10.89 -4.60 -6.87
CA ASP A 186 -11.22 -3.18 -6.68
C ASP A 186 -11.66 -2.88 -5.24
N PHE A 187 -11.84 -3.90 -4.42
CA PHE A 187 -12.39 -3.80 -3.06
C PHE A 187 -11.67 -2.77 -2.17
N TYR A 188 -10.34 -2.67 -2.28
CA TYR A 188 -9.55 -1.76 -1.44
C TYR A 188 -9.42 -0.34 -2.00
N LYS A 189 -9.78 -0.07 -3.27
CA LYS A 189 -9.63 1.25 -3.88
C LYS A 189 -10.30 2.37 -3.06
N PRO A 190 -11.53 2.21 -2.51
CA PRO A 190 -12.16 3.24 -1.70
C PRO A 190 -11.42 3.58 -0.40
N PHE A 191 -10.59 2.66 0.11
CA PHE A 191 -9.80 2.86 1.34
C PHE A 191 -8.52 3.66 1.13
N ILE A 192 -8.15 3.92 -0.13
CA ILE A 192 -6.97 4.70 -0.52
C ILE A 192 -7.43 6.11 -0.87
N LEU A 193 -7.06 7.09 -0.05
CA LEU A 193 -7.61 8.45 -0.14
C LEU A 193 -6.70 9.42 -0.91
N VAL A 194 -5.62 8.91 -1.51
CA VAL A 194 -4.61 9.71 -2.22
C VAL A 194 -4.21 9.05 -3.53
N LYS A 195 -3.68 9.85 -4.45
CA LYS A 195 -3.24 9.39 -5.79
C LYS A 195 -1.74 9.52 -5.96
N ARG A 196 -1.14 8.69 -6.81
CA ARG A 196 0.29 8.76 -7.14
C ARG A 196 0.65 10.17 -7.65
N GLY A 197 1.72 10.75 -7.11
CA GLY A 197 2.21 12.10 -7.42
C GLY A 197 1.59 13.20 -6.56
N GLN A 198 0.52 12.93 -5.81
CA GLN A 198 -0.10 13.88 -4.89
C GLN A 198 0.90 14.27 -3.79
N ARG A 199 0.98 15.57 -3.49
CA ARG A 199 1.71 16.08 -2.32
C ARG A 199 0.85 15.87 -1.08
N VAL A 200 1.49 15.51 0.02
CA VAL A 200 0.85 15.36 1.33
C VAL A 200 1.62 16.13 2.38
N LYS A 201 0.92 16.56 3.41
CA LYS A 201 1.45 17.15 4.62
C LYS A 201 1.41 16.13 5.75
N LYS A 202 2.36 16.25 6.68
CA LYS A 202 2.34 15.47 7.93
C LYS A 202 0.98 15.64 8.61
N GLY A 203 0.28 14.53 8.86
CA GLY A 203 -1.06 14.52 9.45
C GLY A 203 -2.21 14.37 8.46
N ASP A 204 -1.97 14.46 7.14
CA ASP A 204 -3.01 14.17 6.15
C ASP A 204 -3.46 12.70 6.27
N VAL A 205 -4.78 12.46 6.19
CA VAL A 205 -5.31 11.11 6.11
C VAL A 205 -5.09 10.57 4.69
N ILE A 206 -4.23 9.57 4.57
CA ILE A 206 -3.84 9.00 3.27
C ILE A 206 -4.58 7.72 2.91
N ALA A 207 -5.07 6.99 3.91
CA ALA A 207 -5.80 5.75 3.74
C ALA A 207 -6.65 5.44 4.99
N ARG A 208 -7.44 4.37 4.92
CA ARG A 208 -8.25 3.84 6.02
C ARG A 208 -7.96 2.37 6.22
N MET A 209 -7.78 1.92 7.46
CA MET A 209 -7.51 0.51 7.75
C MET A 209 -8.80 -0.32 7.69
N TYR A 210 -9.07 -0.99 6.57
CA TYR A 210 -10.10 -2.03 6.56
C TYR A 210 -9.82 -3.13 7.60
N ILE A 211 -10.81 -3.38 8.46
CA ILE A 211 -10.81 -4.45 9.47
C ILE A 211 -11.91 -5.46 9.08
N PRO A 212 -11.58 -6.72 8.78
CA PRO A 212 -12.57 -7.73 8.43
C PRO A 212 -13.61 -7.95 9.55
N PRO A 213 -14.86 -8.28 9.22
CA PRO A 213 -15.93 -8.48 10.20
C PRO A 213 -15.71 -9.72 11.08
N ARG A 214 -15.05 -10.74 10.52
CA ARG A 214 -14.74 -12.00 11.20
C ARG A 214 -13.53 -11.83 12.11
N ARG A 215 -13.74 -11.95 13.43
CA ARG A 215 -12.73 -11.64 14.46
C ARG A 215 -11.47 -12.47 14.25
N GLU A 216 -11.59 -13.74 13.88
CA GLU A 216 -10.48 -14.66 13.62
C GLU A 216 -9.49 -14.14 12.54
N PHE A 217 -9.97 -13.36 11.57
CA PHE A 217 -9.12 -12.67 10.60
C PHE A 217 -8.64 -11.32 11.13
N ALA A 218 -9.55 -10.56 11.73
CA ALA A 218 -9.27 -9.23 12.27
C ALA A 218 -8.14 -9.22 13.32
N GLN A 219 -7.92 -10.32 14.05
CA GLN A 219 -6.82 -10.46 15.02
C GLN A 219 -5.43 -10.29 14.40
N ASN A 220 -5.27 -10.52 13.10
CA ASN A 220 -3.98 -10.38 12.42
C ASN A 220 -3.90 -9.13 11.55
N THR A 221 -4.97 -8.34 11.47
CA THR A 221 -5.03 -7.08 10.75
C THR A 221 -3.98 -6.10 11.28
N HIS A 222 -3.09 -5.64 10.40
CA HIS A 222 -1.97 -4.79 10.78
C HIS A 222 -1.48 -3.90 9.64
N ILE A 223 -0.64 -2.92 9.99
CA ILE A 223 0.22 -2.22 9.04
C ILE A 223 1.66 -2.63 9.33
N HIS A 224 2.33 -3.15 8.31
CA HIS A 224 3.79 -3.25 8.26
C HIS A 224 4.33 -1.95 7.65
N PHE A 225 5.31 -1.33 8.31
CA PHE A 225 5.90 -0.09 7.81
C PHE A 225 7.40 0.01 8.07
N ASN A 226 8.07 0.69 7.14
CA ASN A 226 9.52 0.84 7.13
C ASN A 226 9.93 2.08 6.33
N LEU A 227 11.20 2.46 6.47
CA LEU A 227 11.87 3.30 5.50
C LEU A 227 12.52 2.43 4.42
N MET A 228 12.70 2.97 3.22
CA MET A 228 13.46 2.34 2.15
C MET A 228 14.35 3.38 1.47
N ASP A 229 15.66 3.10 1.44
CA ASP A 229 16.61 3.79 0.58
C ASP A 229 16.40 3.27 -0.85
N THR A 230 15.84 4.10 -1.74
CA THR A 230 15.54 3.68 -3.11
C THR A 230 16.78 3.57 -3.99
N GLY A 231 17.86 4.28 -3.65
CA GLY A 231 19.12 4.22 -4.38
C GLY A 231 19.85 2.89 -4.13
N LYS A 232 19.79 2.41 -2.88
CA LYS A 232 20.41 1.13 -2.48
C LYS A 232 19.44 -0.05 -2.45
N ARG A 233 18.14 0.19 -2.64
CA ARG A 233 17.05 -0.81 -2.52
C ARG A 233 17.07 -1.53 -1.17
N GLN A 234 17.35 -0.78 -0.10
CA GLN A 234 17.60 -1.30 1.24
C GLN A 234 16.49 -0.87 2.21
N PHE A 235 15.99 -1.82 3.01
CA PHE A 235 15.09 -1.53 4.12
C PHE A 235 15.85 -0.84 5.26
N MET A 236 15.23 0.18 5.83
CA MET A 236 15.74 0.91 6.99
C MET A 236 14.66 0.99 8.08
N ALA A 237 15.09 1.03 9.32
CA ALA A 237 14.22 1.19 10.47
C ALA A 237 13.54 2.58 10.43
N PRO A 238 12.24 2.69 10.76
CA PRO A 238 11.52 3.96 10.77
C PRO A 238 11.81 4.77 12.04
N THR A 239 13.07 5.11 12.29
CA THR A 239 13.56 5.82 13.51
C THR A 239 13.34 7.35 13.46
N ILE A 240 12.30 7.77 12.73
CA ILE A 240 11.95 9.17 12.47
C ILE A 240 10.90 9.73 13.44
N PHE A 241 10.40 8.94 14.39
CA PHE A 241 9.37 9.36 15.35
C PHE A 241 10.00 9.91 16.63
N GLY A 242 9.38 10.94 17.21
CA GLY A 242 9.82 11.54 18.47
C GLY A 242 9.59 10.63 19.67
N ASP A 243 10.40 10.80 20.71
CA ASP A 243 10.47 9.91 21.89
C ASP A 243 9.12 9.77 22.60
N LYS A 244 8.29 10.82 22.62
CA LYS A 244 6.92 10.76 23.15
C LYS A 244 6.05 9.73 22.44
N ILE A 245 6.13 9.63 21.11
CA ILE A 245 5.39 8.63 20.34
C ILE A 245 5.96 7.24 20.58
N VAL A 246 7.29 7.12 20.54
CA VAL A 246 7.99 5.85 20.76
C VAL A 246 7.64 5.28 22.13
N GLY A 247 7.69 6.09 23.19
CA GLY A 247 7.30 5.70 24.53
C GLY A 247 5.83 5.32 24.64
N ARG A 248 4.90 6.03 23.97
CA ARG A 248 3.48 5.65 23.95
C ARG A 248 3.25 4.32 23.24
N PHE A 249 3.92 4.10 22.10
CA PHE A 249 3.77 2.88 21.32
C PHE A 249 4.41 1.66 22.01
N HIS A 250 5.55 1.85 22.68
CA HIS A 250 6.23 0.80 23.45
C HIS A 250 5.31 0.16 24.51
N ARG A 251 4.46 0.96 25.16
CA ARG A 251 3.53 0.50 26.20
C ARG A 251 2.53 -0.54 25.71
N VAL A 252 2.22 -0.59 24.41
CA VAL A 252 1.24 -1.55 23.86
C VAL A 252 1.88 -2.80 23.23
N TRP A 253 3.21 -2.91 23.16
CA TRP A 253 3.84 -4.04 22.47
C TRP A 253 3.56 -5.41 23.09
N GLY A 254 3.32 -5.49 24.40
CA GLY A 254 3.11 -6.77 25.10
C GLY A 254 4.17 -7.82 24.72
N LYS A 255 3.75 -9.06 24.44
CA LYS A 255 4.65 -10.15 24.03
C LYS A 255 5.38 -9.92 22.69
N ARG A 256 4.90 -9.03 21.83
CA ARG A 256 5.54 -8.75 20.52
C ARG A 256 6.80 -7.89 20.64
N GLY A 257 6.92 -7.15 21.75
CA GLY A 257 8.10 -6.38 22.12
C GLY A 257 9.19 -7.19 22.80
N LEU A 258 9.26 -8.50 22.52
CA LEU A 258 10.33 -9.39 22.97
C LEU A 258 11.23 -9.76 21.77
N ASP A 259 12.51 -9.95 22.05
CA ASP A 259 13.48 -10.59 21.16
C ASP A 259 14.04 -11.84 21.87
N GLY A 260 13.46 -13.00 21.57
CA GLY A 260 13.55 -14.16 22.45
C GLY A 260 12.81 -13.87 23.77
N GLU A 261 13.53 -13.90 24.88
CA GLU A 261 13.03 -13.59 26.22
C GLU A 261 13.36 -12.15 26.64
N THR A 262 14.21 -11.45 25.88
CA THR A 262 14.66 -10.10 26.22
C THR A 262 13.61 -9.06 25.84
N ARG A 263 13.25 -8.19 26.79
CA ARG A 263 12.38 -7.05 26.52
C ARG A 263 13.10 -6.01 25.67
N ILE A 264 12.48 -5.61 24.57
CA ILE A 264 13.01 -4.54 23.72
C ILE A 264 12.77 -3.18 24.41
N PRO A 265 13.79 -2.31 24.53
CA PRO A 265 13.63 -0.97 25.09
C PRO A 265 12.75 -0.08 24.20
N PRO A 266 12.29 1.08 24.68
CA PRO A 266 11.52 2.03 23.87
C PRO A 266 12.35 2.56 22.68
N CYS A 267 12.18 1.95 21.52
CA CYS A 267 12.84 2.37 20.27
C CYS A 267 11.97 2.05 19.05
N MET A 268 12.34 2.54 17.86
CA MET A 268 11.68 2.16 16.59
C MET A 268 12.54 1.26 15.71
N GLY A 269 13.80 1.06 16.10
CA GLY A 269 14.71 0.10 15.51
C GLY A 269 15.59 -0.50 16.60
N TYR A 270 15.60 -1.82 16.69
CA TYR A 270 16.32 -2.57 17.71
C TYR A 270 17.41 -3.43 17.06
N ARG A 271 18.64 -3.36 17.59
CA ARG A 271 19.80 -4.14 17.12
C ARG A 271 19.97 -4.06 15.59
N LEU A 272 20.07 -2.82 15.11
CA LEU A 272 20.23 -2.50 13.71
C LEU A 272 21.69 -2.61 13.30
N SER A 273 21.93 -3.21 12.13
CA SER A 273 23.19 -3.02 11.41
C SER A 273 23.29 -1.59 10.85
N GLY A 274 24.49 -1.19 10.40
CA GLY A 274 24.73 0.12 9.79
C GLY A 274 23.75 0.47 8.64
N PRO A 275 23.55 -0.42 7.64
CA PRO A 275 22.62 -0.18 6.54
C PRO A 275 21.14 -0.05 6.94
N GLU A 276 20.75 -0.63 8.07
CA GLU A 276 19.38 -0.56 8.58
C GLU A 276 19.09 0.75 9.34
N ASN A 277 20.14 1.47 9.76
CA ASN A 277 19.98 2.77 10.38
C ASN A 277 19.92 3.88 9.31
N PRO A 278 18.81 4.64 9.20
CA PRO A 278 18.68 5.67 8.19
C PRO A 278 19.70 6.81 8.29
N PHE A 279 20.34 6.99 9.45
CA PHE A 279 21.25 8.10 9.71
C PHE A 279 22.73 7.69 9.75
N GLY A 280 23.06 6.45 9.37
CA GLY A 280 24.43 5.97 9.20
C GLY A 280 25.22 5.72 10.49
N THR A 281 24.81 6.29 11.63
CA THR A 281 25.35 5.92 12.94
C THR A 281 24.51 4.78 13.49
N GLY A 282 25.09 3.59 13.74
CA GLY A 282 24.43 2.52 14.50
C GLY A 282 23.74 3.11 15.74
N ALA A 283 22.58 2.55 16.14
CA ALA A 283 21.73 3.14 17.17
C ALA A 283 22.57 3.60 18.38
N LYS A 284 22.81 4.90 18.53
CA LYS A 284 23.31 5.44 19.79
C LYS A 284 22.21 5.08 20.79
N LYS A 285 22.56 4.25 21.78
CA LYS A 285 21.69 3.98 22.93
C LYS A 285 21.11 5.32 23.37
N GLN A 286 19.84 5.55 23.11
CA GLN A 286 19.06 6.36 24.03
C GLN A 286 18.86 5.41 25.21
N LEU A 287 19.65 5.66 26.25
CA LEU A 287 19.62 4.97 27.53
C LEU A 287 18.20 4.93 28.09
#